data_AF-A0A7V9PPS4-F1
#
_entry.id   AF-A0A7V9PPS4-F1
#
_cell.length_a   1.000
_cell.length_b   1.000
_cell.length_c   1.000
_cell.angle_alpha   90.00
_cell.angle_beta   90.00
_cell.angle_gamma   90.00
#
_symmetry.space_group_name_H-M   'P 1'
#
loop_
_entity.id
_entity.type
_entity.pdbx_description
1 polymer ?
#
loop_
_entity_poly.entity_id
_entity_poly.type
_entity_poly.pdbx_seq_one_letter_code
_entity_poly.pdbx_strand_id
1 'polypeptide(L)'
;MADGLLTRAIDTVASRRDLSADEAAEALAVIMTGDAGDEQVAGLLIGLRTKGETPDELAGLARTMRALAEPVHAGRDDLVDTAGTGGGRSTFNVSTTAALVAAGAGCAVAKHGNRSATGASGSADVLEALGVRIDLPPAAVARCIEEIGFGFMFAPAHHRAMRHVVGVRRALQVRTVFNLLGPLTNPAGARRQVIGVSDPPSLEVVAGALARLGADRALVVCSTDGFDEMSIAAATRVAADVLISSSPSSLDTTSARSHPSRASACAMTSSMAGSETPMSWRRAPAGFVSGPRMLKTVRTASSRRTGMTQRMAAWWAGANMKPKPVASTQRATASGW
;
A
#
# COMPACT_ATOMS: atom_id res chain seq x y z
N MET A 1 -27.59 -7.41 24.56
CA MET A 1 -27.67 -6.10 23.85
C MET A 1 -26.56 -5.87 22.80
N ALA A 2 -25.60 -6.78 22.59
CA ALA A 2 -24.76 -6.78 21.38
C ALA A 2 -25.30 -7.73 20.29
N ASP A 3 -25.79 -8.90 20.71
CA ASP A 3 -26.35 -9.95 19.85
C ASP A 3 -27.52 -9.46 18.95
N GLY A 4 -28.39 -8.59 19.50
CA GLY A 4 -29.50 -8.02 18.74
C GLY A 4 -29.08 -7.01 17.66
N LEU A 5 -27.91 -6.37 17.80
CA LEU A 5 -27.42 -5.41 16.80
C LEU A 5 -26.91 -6.12 15.56
N LEU A 6 -26.02 -7.09 15.75
CA LEU A 6 -25.49 -7.92 14.66
C LEU A 6 -26.60 -8.68 13.94
N THR A 7 -27.53 -9.26 14.69
CA THR A 7 -28.70 -9.94 14.11
C THR A 7 -29.52 -9.02 13.20
N ARG A 8 -29.78 -7.78 13.62
CA ARG A 8 -30.46 -6.78 12.77
C ARG A 8 -29.63 -6.41 11.55
N ALA A 9 -28.32 -6.21 11.70
CA ALA A 9 -27.45 -5.88 10.57
C ALA A 9 -27.45 -7.00 9.53
N ILE A 10 -27.38 -8.26 9.97
CA ILE A 10 -27.46 -9.45 9.11
C ILE A 10 -28.81 -9.51 8.39
N ASP A 11 -29.93 -9.31 9.11
CA ASP A 11 -31.27 -9.31 8.51
C ASP A 11 -31.45 -8.21 7.46
N THR A 12 -30.92 -7.01 7.72
CA THR A 12 -30.93 -5.90 6.77
C THR A 12 -30.18 -6.24 5.49
N VAL A 13 -28.93 -6.73 5.57
CA VAL A 13 -28.15 -7.08 4.38
C VAL A 13 -28.69 -8.31 3.65
N ALA A 14 -29.23 -9.29 4.38
CA ALA A 14 -29.90 -10.46 3.80
C ALA A 14 -31.17 -10.07 3.02
N SER A 15 -31.84 -9.00 3.46
CA SER A 15 -32.97 -8.38 2.76
C SER A 15 -32.56 -7.48 1.58
N ARG A 16 -31.28 -7.49 1.18
CA ARG A 16 -30.69 -6.61 0.15
C ARG A 16 -30.90 -5.12 0.41
N ARG A 17 -30.93 -4.72 1.69
CA ARG A 17 -30.96 -3.32 2.11
C ARG A 17 -29.57 -2.90 2.59
N ASP A 18 -29.22 -1.65 2.31
CA ASP A 18 -27.94 -1.09 2.72
C ASP A 18 -27.97 -0.71 4.19
N LEU A 19 -26.85 -0.93 4.88
CA LEU A 19 -26.62 -0.32 6.18
C LEU A 19 -26.16 1.13 5.98
N SER A 20 -26.56 2.01 6.88
CA SER A 20 -25.91 3.31 7.02
C SER A 20 -24.44 3.15 7.46
N ALA A 21 -23.65 4.20 7.28
CA ALA A 21 -22.26 4.22 7.73
C ALA A 21 -22.14 3.95 9.24
N ASP A 22 -23.09 4.45 10.04
CA ASP A 22 -23.05 4.28 11.50
C ASP A 22 -23.49 2.87 11.91
N GLU A 23 -24.51 2.29 11.28
CA GLU A 23 -24.89 0.88 11.51
C GLU A 23 -23.75 -0.08 11.14
N ALA A 24 -23.07 0.17 10.01
CA ALA A 24 -21.91 -0.62 9.60
C ALA A 24 -20.75 -0.49 10.61
N ALA A 25 -20.49 0.73 11.11
CA ALA A 25 -19.48 0.97 12.12
C ALA A 25 -19.79 0.24 13.44
N GLU A 26 -21.03 0.34 13.92
CA GLU A 26 -21.47 -0.34 15.14
C GLU A 26 -21.38 -1.87 15.00
N ALA A 27 -21.83 -2.42 13.87
CA ALA A 27 -21.74 -3.86 13.61
C ALA A 27 -20.28 -4.34 13.65
N LEU A 28 -19.35 -3.61 13.02
CA LEU A 28 -17.94 -3.97 13.05
C LEU A 28 -17.32 -3.79 14.43
N ALA A 29 -17.72 -2.78 15.21
CA ALA A 29 -17.22 -2.59 16.56
C ALA A 29 -17.49 -3.81 17.43
N VAL A 30 -18.71 -4.37 17.37
CA VAL A 30 -19.08 -5.60 18.10
C VAL A 30 -18.22 -6.79 17.66
N ILE A 31 -17.97 -6.93 16.35
CA ILE A 31 -17.07 -7.98 15.83
C ILE A 31 -15.64 -7.80 16.36
N MET A 32 -15.15 -6.56 16.39
CA MET A 32 -13.77 -6.23 16.74
C MET A 32 -13.49 -6.25 18.24
N THR A 33 -14.52 -6.18 19.10
CA THR A 33 -14.39 -6.43 20.55
C THR A 33 -14.41 -7.92 20.90
N GLY A 34 -14.79 -8.78 19.95
CA GLY A 34 -14.91 -10.23 20.16
C GLY A 34 -16.25 -10.66 20.73
N ASP A 35 -17.26 -9.78 20.73
CA ASP A 35 -18.61 -10.04 21.26
C ASP A 35 -19.56 -10.63 20.19
N ALA A 36 -19.00 -11.23 19.13
CA ALA A 36 -19.74 -11.81 18.00
C ALA A 36 -19.36 -13.28 17.80
N GLY A 37 -20.34 -14.14 17.54
CA GLY A 37 -20.10 -15.53 17.13
C GLY A 37 -19.57 -15.61 15.69
N ASP A 38 -18.75 -16.63 15.40
CA ASP A 38 -18.16 -16.85 14.07
C ASP A 38 -19.23 -16.97 12.97
N GLU A 39 -20.39 -17.55 13.29
CA GLU A 39 -21.53 -17.69 12.38
C GLU A 39 -22.15 -16.33 12.02
N GLN A 40 -22.25 -15.42 12.99
CA GLN A 40 -22.79 -14.07 12.77
C GLN A 40 -21.81 -13.24 11.93
N VAL A 41 -20.52 -13.33 12.22
CA VAL A 41 -19.47 -12.68 11.42
C VAL A 41 -19.54 -13.19 9.98
N ALA A 42 -19.59 -14.51 9.78
CA ALA A 42 -19.70 -15.11 8.45
C ALA A 42 -20.97 -14.65 7.71
N GLY A 43 -22.11 -14.66 8.41
CA GLY A 43 -23.40 -14.21 7.88
C GLY A 43 -23.37 -12.77 7.40
N LEU A 44 -22.82 -11.85 8.20
CA LEU A 44 -22.69 -10.44 7.81
C LEU A 44 -21.76 -10.28 6.60
N LEU A 45 -20.58 -10.93 6.62
CA LEU A 45 -19.59 -10.79 5.54
C LEU A 45 -20.10 -11.31 4.20
N ILE A 46 -20.80 -12.44 4.19
CA ILE A 46 -21.40 -12.98 2.97
C ILE A 46 -22.64 -12.16 2.56
N GLY A 47 -23.43 -11.67 3.52
CA GLY A 47 -24.57 -10.79 3.25
C GLY A 47 -24.14 -9.51 2.55
N LEU A 48 -23.14 -8.80 3.08
CA LEU A 48 -22.56 -7.60 2.47
C LEU A 48 -22.07 -7.87 1.05
N ARG A 49 -21.29 -8.94 0.85
CA ARG A 49 -20.75 -9.30 -0.46
C ARG A 49 -21.82 -9.65 -1.49
N THR A 50 -22.84 -10.41 -1.09
CA THR A 50 -23.89 -10.88 -2.02
C THR A 50 -24.88 -9.77 -2.37
N LYS A 51 -25.12 -8.83 -1.44
CA LYS A 51 -25.81 -7.56 -1.69
C LYS A 51 -25.01 -6.64 -2.61
N GLY A 52 -23.69 -6.58 -2.41
CA GLY A 52 -22.79 -5.58 -2.94
C GLY A 52 -22.57 -4.46 -1.92
N GLU A 53 -21.31 -4.20 -1.58
CA GLU A 53 -20.94 -3.19 -0.60
C GLU A 53 -21.12 -1.77 -1.14
N THR A 54 -21.61 -0.87 -0.30
CA THR A 54 -21.76 0.55 -0.63
C THR A 54 -20.59 1.40 -0.11
N PRO A 55 -20.37 2.61 -0.67
CA PRO A 55 -19.40 3.56 -0.13
C PRO A 55 -19.62 3.92 1.34
N ASP A 56 -20.88 4.04 1.79
CA ASP A 56 -21.22 4.40 3.16
C ASP A 56 -20.88 3.28 4.14
N GLU A 57 -21.25 2.04 3.81
CA GLU A 57 -20.87 0.85 4.58
C GLU A 57 -19.35 0.75 4.70
N LEU A 58 -18.64 0.82 3.56
CA LEU A 58 -17.19 0.68 3.55
C LEU A 58 -16.50 1.80 4.35
N ALA A 59 -17.01 3.04 4.30
CA ALA A 59 -16.51 4.15 5.10
C ALA A 59 -16.74 3.94 6.61
N GLY A 60 -17.92 3.49 7.01
CA GLY A 60 -18.24 3.17 8.42
C GLY A 60 -17.33 2.09 9.00
N LEU A 61 -17.15 1.01 8.24
CA LEU A 61 -16.25 -0.09 8.57
C LEU A 61 -14.79 0.39 8.69
N ALA A 62 -14.30 1.14 7.70
CA ALA A 62 -12.93 1.67 7.72
C ALA A 62 -12.69 2.66 8.87
N ARG A 63 -13.67 3.50 9.20
CA ARG A 63 -13.62 4.43 10.35
C ARG A 63 -13.40 3.67 11.65
N THR A 64 -14.16 2.60 11.86
CA THR A 64 -14.04 1.74 13.04
C THR A 64 -12.68 1.05 13.10
N MET A 65 -12.18 0.53 11.97
CA MET A 65 -10.84 -0.06 11.91
C MET A 65 -9.73 0.95 12.21
N ARG A 66 -9.85 2.20 11.73
CA ARG A 66 -8.90 3.28 12.03
C ARG A 66 -8.93 3.65 13.52
N ALA A 67 -10.12 3.72 14.13
CA ALA A 67 -10.29 4.06 15.54
C ALA A 67 -9.70 2.99 16.50
N LEU A 68 -9.70 1.73 16.08
CA LEU A 68 -9.15 0.61 16.84
C LEU A 68 -7.68 0.30 16.50
N ALA A 69 -7.09 0.99 15.53
CA ALA A 69 -5.70 0.81 15.15
C ALA A 69 -4.77 1.53 16.13
N GLU A 70 -3.59 0.98 16.37
CA GLU A 70 -2.52 1.71 17.05
C GLU A 70 -1.97 2.80 16.11
N PRO A 71 -2.12 4.10 16.43
CA PRO A 71 -1.87 5.18 15.49
C PRO A 71 -0.38 5.51 15.33
N VAL A 72 -0.01 6.04 14.16
CA VAL A 72 1.33 6.59 13.89
C VAL A 72 1.24 8.11 13.73
N HIS A 73 1.78 8.85 14.69
CA HIS A 73 1.77 10.31 14.66
C HIS A 73 3.11 10.85 14.16
N ALA A 74 3.20 11.13 12.85
CA ALA A 74 4.43 11.61 12.21
C ALA A 74 4.53 13.15 12.05
N GLY A 75 3.66 13.91 12.73
CA GLY A 75 3.71 15.39 12.74
C GLY A 75 3.54 16.09 11.37
N ARG A 76 3.10 15.36 10.33
CA ARG A 76 3.00 15.83 8.94
C ARG A 76 1.59 15.70 8.40
N ASP A 77 1.19 16.63 7.55
CA ASP A 77 -0.11 16.70 6.86
C ASP A 77 -0.02 16.32 5.37
N ASP A 78 1.19 16.17 4.84
CA ASP A 78 1.47 15.87 3.42
C ASP A 78 1.72 14.38 3.14
N LEU A 79 1.33 13.50 4.06
CA LEU A 79 1.55 12.06 3.95
C LEU A 79 0.83 11.44 2.74
N VAL A 80 1.57 10.62 2.00
CA VAL A 80 1.09 9.81 0.88
C VAL A 80 1.13 8.34 1.22
N ASP A 81 0.08 7.60 0.86
CA ASP A 81 0.05 6.15 0.90
C ASP A 81 -0.20 5.55 -0.50
N THR A 82 0.33 4.37 -0.73
CA THR A 82 0.00 3.57 -1.91
C THR A 82 -0.14 2.10 -1.53
N ALA A 83 -1.29 1.54 -1.89
CA ALA A 83 -1.65 0.17 -1.58
C ALA A 83 -2.58 -0.38 -2.67
N GLY A 84 -2.58 -1.70 -2.82
CA GLY A 84 -3.56 -2.42 -3.62
C GLY A 84 -4.42 -3.29 -2.72
N THR A 85 -5.64 -3.62 -3.14
CA THR A 85 -6.48 -4.59 -2.44
C THR A 85 -5.90 -6.00 -2.48
N GLY A 86 -4.95 -6.27 -3.39
CA GLY A 86 -4.46 -7.60 -3.70
C GLY A 86 -5.52 -8.44 -4.43
N GLY A 87 -5.17 -9.71 -4.67
CA GLY A 87 -6.05 -10.66 -5.37
C GLY A 87 -6.18 -10.43 -6.88
N GLY A 88 -5.45 -9.45 -7.44
CA GLY A 88 -5.20 -9.32 -8.87
C GLY A 88 -4.18 -10.34 -9.37
N ARG A 89 -3.82 -10.21 -10.64
CA ARG A 89 -2.74 -11.02 -11.24
C ARG A 89 -1.41 -10.75 -10.53
N SER A 90 -0.59 -11.78 -10.39
CA SER A 90 0.70 -11.65 -9.71
C SER A 90 1.66 -10.76 -10.51
N THR A 91 2.16 -9.72 -9.85
CA THR A 91 3.26 -8.85 -10.30
C THR A 91 4.41 -8.92 -9.29
N PHE A 92 5.53 -8.25 -9.61
CA PHE A 92 6.45 -7.83 -8.55
C PHE A 92 5.80 -6.75 -7.68
N ASN A 93 6.39 -6.38 -6.55
CA ASN A 93 5.77 -5.44 -5.60
C ASN A 93 5.75 -3.97 -6.09
N VAL A 94 4.97 -3.68 -7.14
CA VAL A 94 4.87 -2.38 -7.83
C VAL A 94 4.60 -1.26 -6.85
N SER A 95 3.59 -1.40 -5.98
CA SER A 95 3.25 -0.35 -5.00
C SER A 95 4.33 -0.12 -3.95
N THR A 96 5.18 -1.11 -3.65
CA THR A 96 6.31 -0.94 -2.73
C THR A 96 7.44 -0.18 -3.43
N THR A 97 7.74 -0.56 -4.66
CA THR A 97 8.74 0.14 -5.48
C THR A 97 8.33 1.59 -5.73
N ALA A 98 7.06 1.84 -6.07
CA ALA A 98 6.53 3.19 -6.27
C ALA A 98 6.64 4.04 -4.99
N ALA A 99 6.35 3.46 -3.83
CA ALA A 99 6.48 4.12 -2.54
C ALA A 99 7.92 4.56 -2.25
N LEU A 100 8.91 3.68 -2.53
CA LEU A 100 10.33 4.00 -2.37
C LEU A 100 10.80 5.09 -3.35
N VAL A 101 10.35 5.03 -4.61
CA VAL A 101 10.66 6.05 -5.62
C VAL A 101 10.07 7.40 -5.23
N ALA A 102 8.82 7.44 -4.74
CA ALA A 102 8.18 8.67 -4.28
C ALA A 102 8.92 9.28 -3.08
N ALA A 103 9.33 8.48 -2.11
CA ALA A 103 10.14 8.94 -0.98
C ALA A 103 11.49 9.50 -1.45
N GLY A 104 12.17 8.81 -2.38
CA GLY A 104 13.41 9.31 -3.00
C GLY A 104 13.25 10.62 -3.78
N ALA A 105 12.04 10.89 -4.26
CA ALA A 105 11.67 12.17 -4.91
C ALA A 105 11.28 13.28 -3.91
N GLY A 106 11.25 12.97 -2.60
CA GLY A 106 10.99 13.94 -1.53
C GLY A 106 9.57 13.92 -0.96
N CYS A 107 8.72 12.98 -1.37
CA CYS A 107 7.39 12.81 -0.75
C CYS A 107 7.51 12.14 0.62
N ALA A 108 6.64 12.52 1.57
CA ALA A 108 6.52 11.79 2.83
C ALA A 108 5.59 10.59 2.65
N VAL A 109 6.15 9.39 2.66
CA VAL A 109 5.41 8.16 2.37
C VAL A 109 5.16 7.38 3.65
N ALA A 110 3.88 7.20 3.98
CA ALA A 110 3.42 6.36 5.07
C ALA A 110 2.76 5.12 4.45
N LYS A 111 3.56 4.10 4.11
CA LYS A 111 3.07 2.91 3.41
C LYS A 111 2.46 1.91 4.40
N HIS A 112 1.18 1.61 4.23
CA HIS A 112 0.54 0.49 4.92
C HIS A 112 0.69 -0.79 4.10
N GLY A 113 1.03 -1.92 4.74
CA GLY A 113 1.21 -3.16 4.00
C GLY A 113 1.25 -4.41 4.86
N ASN A 114 1.20 -5.55 4.18
CA ASN A 114 1.22 -6.86 4.81
C ASN A 114 2.15 -7.81 4.04
N ARG A 115 2.37 -9.00 4.62
CA ARG A 115 2.91 -10.15 3.91
C ARG A 115 1.91 -10.67 2.89
N SER A 116 2.40 -11.40 1.89
CA SER A 116 1.54 -11.98 0.87
C SER A 116 0.53 -12.96 1.47
N ALA A 117 -0.74 -12.85 1.07
CA ALA A 117 -1.78 -13.83 1.37
C ALA A 117 -2.03 -14.83 0.22
N THR A 118 -1.69 -14.46 -1.02
CA THR A 118 -2.07 -15.19 -2.25
C THR A 118 -0.98 -15.27 -3.32
N GLY A 119 0.10 -14.51 -3.20
CA GLY A 119 1.22 -14.47 -4.15
C GLY A 119 2.57 -14.90 -3.54
N ALA A 120 3.62 -14.88 -4.35
CA ALA A 120 4.96 -15.32 -3.92
C ALA A 120 5.65 -14.36 -2.93
N SER A 121 5.34 -13.06 -2.99
CA SER A 121 6.00 -12.04 -2.16
C SER A 121 5.09 -10.83 -1.93
N GLY A 122 4.94 -10.40 -0.68
CA GLY A 122 4.21 -9.21 -0.27
C GLY A 122 5.12 -8.01 -0.06
N SER A 123 4.53 -6.87 0.33
CA SER A 123 5.30 -5.64 0.57
C SER A 123 6.28 -5.81 1.73
N ALA A 124 5.83 -6.47 2.80
CA ALA A 124 6.67 -6.78 3.96
C ALA A 124 7.84 -7.71 3.61
N ASP A 125 7.60 -8.73 2.77
CA ASP A 125 8.60 -9.73 2.40
C ASP A 125 9.75 -9.10 1.58
N VAL A 126 9.44 -8.18 0.66
CA VAL A 126 10.47 -7.43 -0.08
C VAL A 126 11.27 -6.50 0.82
N LEU A 127 10.60 -5.74 1.70
CA LEU A 127 11.29 -4.80 2.58
C LEU A 127 12.23 -5.55 3.55
N GLU A 128 11.78 -6.67 4.10
CA GLU A 128 12.61 -7.53 4.94
C GLU A 128 13.81 -8.11 4.18
N ALA A 129 13.61 -8.57 2.94
CA ALA A 129 14.70 -9.05 2.08
C ALA A 129 15.73 -7.95 1.73
N LEU A 130 15.31 -6.68 1.69
CA LEU A 130 16.18 -5.52 1.55
C LEU A 130 16.87 -5.10 2.85
N GLY A 131 16.63 -5.81 3.96
CA GLY A 131 17.22 -5.53 5.27
C GLY A 131 16.47 -4.46 6.08
N VAL A 132 15.26 -4.07 5.67
CA VAL A 132 14.43 -3.13 6.42
C VAL A 132 13.77 -3.86 7.59
N ARG A 133 13.86 -3.28 8.79
CA ARG A 133 13.09 -3.75 9.94
C ARG A 133 11.62 -3.34 9.77
N ILE A 134 10.73 -4.30 9.56
CA ILE A 134 9.31 -4.08 9.26
C ILE A 134 8.40 -4.04 10.50
N ASP A 135 8.88 -4.51 11.64
CA ASP A 135 8.14 -4.66 12.90
C ASP A 135 8.44 -3.53 13.89
N LEU A 136 8.72 -2.33 13.37
CA LEU A 136 8.99 -1.16 14.19
C LEU A 136 7.75 -0.74 15.01
N PRO A 137 7.94 -0.28 16.26
CA PRO A 137 6.86 0.31 17.03
C PRO A 137 6.39 1.63 16.38
N PRO A 138 5.13 2.05 16.60
CA PRO A 138 4.54 3.24 15.95
C PRO A 138 5.40 4.51 16.06
N ALA A 139 5.95 4.78 17.25
CA ALA A 139 6.82 5.93 17.48
C ALA A 139 8.13 5.88 16.67
N ALA A 140 8.66 4.69 16.37
CA ALA A 140 9.82 4.55 15.50
C ALA A 140 9.45 4.73 14.02
N VAL A 141 8.28 4.23 13.60
CA VAL A 141 7.76 4.49 12.24
C VAL A 141 7.56 5.98 12.00
N ALA A 142 6.99 6.70 12.98
CA ALA A 142 6.84 8.16 12.92
C ALA A 142 8.18 8.88 12.68
N ARG A 143 9.22 8.53 13.44
CA ARG A 143 10.57 9.09 13.24
C ARG A 143 11.14 8.77 11.86
N CYS A 144 10.94 7.55 11.33
CA CYS A 144 11.39 7.22 9.99
C CYS A 144 10.71 8.10 8.92
N ILE A 145 9.42 8.40 9.08
CA ILE A 145 8.70 9.31 8.18
C ILE A 145 9.27 10.73 8.29
N GLU A 146 9.51 11.22 9.51
CA GLU A 146 10.01 12.57 9.75
C GLU A 146 11.44 12.79 9.24
N GLU A 147 12.33 11.83 9.51
CA GLU A 147 13.77 11.95 9.22
C GLU A 147 14.13 11.53 7.78
N ILE A 148 13.47 10.49 7.26
CA ILE A 148 13.85 9.83 6.01
C ILE A 148 12.78 10.03 4.92
N GLY A 149 11.56 10.41 5.30
CA GLY A 149 10.44 10.55 4.36
C GLY A 149 9.76 9.23 4.02
N PHE A 150 10.08 8.13 4.71
CA PHE A 150 9.45 6.82 4.48
C PHE A 150 9.23 6.08 5.80
N GLY A 151 8.00 5.62 6.01
CA GLY A 151 7.64 4.68 7.07
C GLY A 151 6.80 3.55 6.54
N PHE A 152 7.10 2.34 6.99
CA PHE A 152 6.29 1.15 6.71
C PHE A 152 5.52 0.75 7.96
N MET A 153 4.21 0.58 7.81
CA MET A 153 3.31 0.11 8.86
C MET A 153 2.87 -1.31 8.54
N PHE A 154 3.38 -2.27 9.32
CA PHE A 154 3.04 -3.67 9.14
C PHE A 154 1.67 -3.98 9.75
N ALA A 155 0.69 -4.34 8.92
CA ALA A 155 -0.73 -4.40 9.31
C ALA A 155 -1.02 -5.21 10.60
N PRO A 156 -0.42 -6.41 10.83
CA PRO A 156 -0.66 -7.15 12.07
C PRO A 156 -0.21 -6.44 13.35
N ALA A 157 0.78 -5.54 13.26
CA ALA A 157 1.26 -4.77 14.41
C ALA A 157 0.28 -3.67 14.83
N HIS A 158 -0.46 -3.10 13.86
CA HIS A 158 -1.37 -1.98 14.07
C HIS A 158 -2.84 -2.40 14.27
N HIS A 159 -3.30 -3.47 13.63
CA HIS A 159 -4.71 -3.89 13.65
C HIS A 159 -4.94 -5.16 14.49
N ARG A 160 -4.60 -5.11 15.78
CA ARG A 160 -4.69 -6.27 16.68
C ARG A 160 -6.10 -6.84 16.84
N ALA A 161 -7.14 -6.01 16.67
CA ALA A 161 -8.54 -6.42 16.71
C ALA A 161 -8.89 -7.41 15.57
N MET A 162 -8.12 -7.44 14.48
CA MET A 162 -8.33 -8.38 13.37
C MET A 162 -8.23 -9.85 13.78
N ARG A 163 -7.63 -10.18 14.93
CA ARG A 163 -7.60 -11.55 15.46
C ARG A 163 -8.99 -12.19 15.56
N HIS A 164 -10.03 -11.38 15.80
CA HIS A 164 -11.41 -11.84 15.94
C HIS A 164 -12.06 -12.27 14.62
N VAL A 165 -11.49 -11.88 13.47
CA VAL A 165 -12.04 -12.21 12.14
C VAL A 165 -11.12 -13.11 11.31
N VAL A 166 -9.88 -13.32 11.73
CA VAL A 166 -8.90 -14.14 10.99
C VAL A 166 -9.40 -15.57 10.80
N GLY A 167 -9.97 -16.18 11.85
CA GLY A 167 -10.52 -17.54 11.79
C GLY A 167 -11.62 -17.68 10.75
N VAL A 168 -12.65 -16.82 10.85
CA VAL A 168 -13.77 -16.77 9.91
C VAL A 168 -13.31 -16.52 8.47
N ARG A 169 -12.43 -15.54 8.25
CA ARG A 169 -11.91 -15.24 6.91
C ARG A 169 -11.14 -16.42 6.31
N ARG A 170 -10.38 -17.14 7.13
CA ARG A 170 -9.66 -18.34 6.70
C ARG A 170 -10.61 -19.50 6.39
N ALA A 171 -11.70 -19.64 7.14
CA ALA A 171 -12.72 -20.66 6.90
C ALA A 171 -13.54 -20.37 5.63
N LEU A 172 -13.90 -19.11 5.39
CA LEU A 172 -14.67 -18.70 4.21
C LEU A 172 -13.88 -18.86 2.91
N GLN A 173 -12.56 -18.62 2.91
CA GLN A 173 -11.68 -18.71 1.73
C GLN A 173 -12.13 -17.92 0.50
N VAL A 174 -12.95 -16.89 0.69
CA VAL A 174 -13.48 -16.09 -0.39
C VAL A 174 -13.34 -14.60 -0.08
N ARG A 175 -13.38 -13.77 -1.13
CA ARG A 175 -13.31 -12.31 -0.98
C ARG A 175 -14.51 -11.79 -0.18
N THR A 176 -14.26 -10.80 0.67
CA THR A 176 -15.27 -10.10 1.50
C THR A 176 -14.90 -8.63 1.57
N VAL A 177 -15.72 -7.81 2.22
CA VAL A 177 -15.42 -6.39 2.47
C VAL A 177 -14.04 -6.15 3.10
N PHE A 178 -13.49 -7.10 3.88
CA PHE A 178 -12.14 -6.98 4.43
C PHE A 178 -11.01 -6.93 3.40
N ASN A 179 -11.25 -7.41 2.18
CA ASN A 179 -10.30 -7.25 1.07
C ASN A 179 -10.24 -5.80 0.57
N LEU A 180 -11.32 -5.03 0.75
CA LEU A 180 -11.40 -3.61 0.39
C LEU A 180 -10.90 -2.69 1.53
N LEU A 181 -11.00 -3.15 2.78
CA LEU A 181 -10.67 -2.34 3.96
C LEU A 181 -9.17 -2.08 4.17
N GLY A 182 -8.29 -2.98 3.71
CA GLY A 182 -6.84 -2.86 3.95
C GLY A 182 -6.24 -1.51 3.50
N PRO A 183 -6.44 -1.09 2.25
CA PRO A 183 -5.97 0.20 1.75
C PRO A 183 -6.61 1.43 2.43
N LEU A 184 -7.78 1.26 3.05
CA LEU A 184 -8.54 2.35 3.66
C LEU A 184 -8.18 2.58 5.14
N THR A 185 -7.30 1.79 5.73
CA THR A 185 -7.11 1.74 7.19
C THR A 185 -5.72 2.17 7.65
N ASN A 186 -5.01 2.93 6.82
CA ASN A 186 -3.68 3.45 7.11
C ASN A 186 -3.59 4.09 8.52
N PRO A 187 -2.78 3.52 9.44
CA PRO A 187 -2.67 3.99 10.84
C PRO A 187 -2.04 5.38 11.01
N ALA A 188 -1.33 5.89 10.00
CA ALA A 188 -0.79 7.25 10.00
C ALA A 188 -1.79 8.31 9.52
N GLY A 189 -2.99 7.90 9.11
CA GLY A 189 -4.04 8.82 8.65
C GLY A 189 -3.71 9.54 7.34
N ALA A 190 -2.91 8.92 6.46
CA ALA A 190 -2.57 9.50 5.16
C ALA A 190 -3.84 9.85 4.35
N ARG A 191 -3.99 11.14 4.01
CA ARG A 191 -5.15 11.68 3.25
C ARG A 191 -4.91 11.74 1.76
N ARG A 192 -3.68 11.48 1.31
CA ARG A 192 -3.29 11.42 -0.10
C ARG A 192 -3.00 9.98 -0.44
N GLN A 193 -3.78 9.36 -1.32
CA GLN A 193 -3.69 7.91 -1.52
C GLN A 193 -3.74 7.53 -3.00
N VAL A 194 -2.91 6.57 -3.39
CA VAL A 194 -3.03 5.86 -4.68
C VAL A 194 -3.43 4.42 -4.38
N ILE A 195 -4.71 4.10 -4.61
CA ILE A 195 -5.29 2.82 -4.27
C ILE A 195 -5.63 2.02 -5.51
N GLY A 196 -5.09 0.81 -5.56
CA GLY A 196 -5.40 -0.18 -6.56
C GLY A 196 -6.55 -1.09 -6.18
N VAL A 197 -7.46 -1.36 -7.11
CA VAL A 197 -8.49 -2.40 -6.97
C VAL A 197 -8.46 -3.35 -8.17
N SER A 198 -8.67 -4.64 -7.92
CA SER A 198 -8.56 -5.68 -8.96
C SER A 198 -9.85 -5.95 -9.73
N ASP A 199 -11.00 -5.43 -9.28
CA ASP A 199 -12.28 -5.54 -9.99
C ASP A 199 -12.96 -4.18 -10.22
N PRO A 200 -13.63 -4.00 -11.39
CA PRO A 200 -14.26 -2.73 -11.73
C PRO A 200 -15.38 -2.24 -10.78
N PRO A 201 -16.25 -3.10 -10.20
CA PRO A 201 -17.26 -2.65 -9.24
C PRO A 201 -16.66 -1.99 -7.99
N SER A 202 -15.54 -2.51 -7.50
CA SER A 202 -14.87 -1.96 -6.31
C SER A 202 -14.31 -0.54 -6.52
N LEU A 203 -14.12 -0.11 -7.77
CA LEU A 203 -13.53 1.19 -8.11
C LEU A 203 -14.32 2.35 -7.49
N GLU A 204 -15.63 2.39 -7.74
CA GLU A 204 -16.51 3.46 -7.25
C GLU A 204 -16.78 3.34 -5.75
N VAL A 205 -16.86 2.10 -5.24
CA VAL A 205 -17.10 1.85 -3.81
C VAL A 205 -15.93 2.38 -2.97
N VAL A 206 -14.69 2.04 -3.36
CA VAL A 206 -13.47 2.49 -2.68
C VAL A 206 -13.29 4.00 -2.82
N ALA A 207 -13.51 4.57 -4.02
CA ALA A 207 -13.42 6.01 -4.23
C ALA A 207 -14.44 6.79 -3.39
N GLY A 208 -15.70 6.35 -3.39
CA GLY A 208 -16.76 6.97 -2.60
C GLY A 208 -16.52 6.86 -1.09
N ALA A 209 -15.92 5.76 -0.62
CA ALA A 209 -15.55 5.58 0.77
C ALA A 209 -14.40 6.52 1.18
N LEU A 210 -13.38 6.68 0.33
CA LEU A 210 -12.28 7.64 0.55
C LEU A 210 -12.77 9.08 0.69
N ALA A 211 -13.73 9.49 -0.15
CA ALA A 211 -14.37 10.80 -0.04
C ALA A 211 -15.03 11.01 1.34
N ARG A 212 -15.80 10.02 1.81
CA ARG A 212 -16.48 10.05 3.12
C ARG A 212 -15.52 10.00 4.30
N LEU A 213 -14.36 9.36 4.12
CA LEU A 213 -13.28 9.31 5.10
C LEU A 213 -12.42 10.58 5.13
N GLY A 214 -12.71 11.55 4.26
CA GLY A 214 -12.02 12.85 4.22
C GLY A 214 -10.63 12.80 3.58
N ALA A 215 -10.46 12.01 2.52
CA ALA A 215 -9.26 12.07 1.68
C ALA A 215 -9.16 13.42 0.96
N ASP A 216 -7.97 14.02 0.94
CA ASP A 216 -7.71 15.30 0.27
C ASP A 216 -7.49 15.10 -1.24
N ARG A 217 -6.81 14.00 -1.58
CA ARG A 217 -6.48 13.58 -2.94
C ARG A 217 -6.42 12.06 -2.99
N ALA A 218 -7.29 11.43 -3.75
CA ALA A 218 -7.25 9.99 -3.94
C ALA A 218 -7.29 9.63 -5.43
N LEU A 219 -6.37 8.76 -5.85
CA LEU A 219 -6.42 8.13 -7.16
C LEU A 219 -6.76 6.65 -6.94
N VAL A 220 -7.99 6.26 -7.29
CA VAL A 220 -8.38 4.84 -7.26
C VAL A 220 -8.30 4.29 -8.68
N VAL A 221 -7.55 3.22 -8.86
CA VAL A 221 -7.23 2.67 -10.19
C VAL A 221 -7.63 1.20 -10.31
N CYS A 222 -8.09 0.82 -11.49
CA CYS A 222 -8.40 -0.56 -11.84
C CYS A 222 -7.98 -0.81 -13.29
N SER A 223 -7.03 -1.72 -13.50
CA SER A 223 -6.62 -2.06 -14.86
C SER A 223 -7.56 -3.08 -15.51
N THR A 224 -7.79 -2.93 -16.82
CA THR A 224 -8.68 -3.81 -17.58
C THR A 224 -8.14 -5.22 -17.77
N ASP A 225 -6.85 -5.45 -17.50
CA ASP A 225 -6.21 -6.76 -17.53
C ASP A 225 -6.15 -7.46 -16.16
N GLY A 226 -6.84 -6.92 -15.14
CA GLY A 226 -7.03 -7.54 -13.83
C GLY A 226 -5.93 -7.27 -12.81
N PHE A 227 -5.06 -6.29 -13.06
CA PHE A 227 -4.14 -5.77 -12.03
C PHE A 227 -4.83 -4.72 -11.16
N ASP A 228 -4.50 -4.72 -9.87
CA ASP A 228 -4.78 -3.64 -8.93
C ASP A 228 -3.66 -2.57 -8.98
N GLU A 229 -3.08 -2.35 -10.15
CA GLU A 229 -2.05 -1.35 -10.41
C GLU A 229 -2.35 -0.65 -11.74
N MET A 230 -1.66 0.46 -12.02
CA MET A 230 -1.65 1.05 -13.36
C MET A 230 -0.87 0.14 -14.30
N SER A 231 -1.56 -0.54 -15.22
CA SER A 231 -0.92 -1.41 -16.21
C SER A 231 -0.25 -0.60 -17.31
N ILE A 232 0.90 -1.09 -17.78
CA ILE A 232 1.58 -0.60 -18.99
C ILE A 232 1.12 -1.34 -20.26
N ALA A 233 0.37 -2.43 -20.10
CA ALA A 233 -0.04 -3.32 -21.19
C ALA A 233 -1.53 -3.21 -21.52
N ALA A 234 -2.31 -2.53 -20.68
CA ALA A 234 -3.75 -2.38 -20.83
C ALA A 234 -4.23 -1.01 -20.34
N ALA A 235 -5.46 -0.64 -20.71
CA ALA A 235 -6.07 0.58 -20.20
C ALA A 235 -6.26 0.49 -18.69
N THR A 236 -6.13 1.62 -18.01
CA THR A 236 -6.41 1.72 -16.58
C THR A 236 -7.58 2.68 -16.38
N ARG A 237 -8.65 2.18 -15.75
CA ARG A 237 -9.75 3.01 -15.29
C ARG A 237 -9.32 3.71 -14.02
N VAL A 238 -9.68 4.98 -13.91
CA VAL A 238 -9.47 5.80 -12.74
C VAL A 238 -10.83 6.29 -12.29
N ALA A 239 -11.16 6.15 -11.00
CA ALA A 239 -12.37 6.74 -10.47
C ALA A 239 -12.30 8.27 -10.66
N ALA A 240 -13.37 8.89 -11.13
CA ALA A 240 -13.39 10.33 -11.35
C ALA A 240 -13.12 11.08 -10.03
N ASP A 241 -12.32 12.14 -10.12
CA ASP A 241 -11.75 12.93 -9.01
C ASP A 241 -12.63 13.04 -7.74
N VAL A 242 -12.14 12.47 -6.63
CA VAL A 242 -12.46 12.98 -5.30
C VAL A 242 -11.55 14.19 -5.04
N LEU A 243 -11.82 15.30 -5.72
CA LEU A 243 -11.23 16.60 -5.43
C LEU A 243 -12.11 17.31 -4.39
N ILE A 244 -11.84 17.10 -3.09
CA ILE A 244 -12.34 18.00 -2.04
C ILE A 244 -11.44 19.25 -2.06
N SER A 245 -11.53 20.04 -3.12
CA SER A 245 -10.90 21.35 -3.21
C SER A 245 -11.89 22.26 -3.91
N SER A 246 -12.26 23.36 -3.25
CA SER A 246 -13.16 24.41 -3.72
C SER A 246 -12.63 25.20 -4.94
N SER A 247 -11.68 24.62 -5.68
CA SER A 247 -11.09 25.15 -6.90
C SER A 247 -10.61 23.96 -7.73
N PRO A 248 -11.36 23.54 -8.77
CA PRO A 248 -10.92 22.49 -9.67
C PRO A 248 -9.75 23.02 -10.53
N SER A 249 -8.59 22.39 -10.44
CA SER A 249 -7.60 22.48 -11.51
C SER A 249 -8.10 21.66 -12.70
N SER A 250 -7.93 22.17 -13.92
CA SER A 250 -8.35 21.49 -15.15
C SER A 250 -7.84 20.05 -15.23
N LEU A 251 -8.70 19.16 -15.71
CA LEU A 251 -8.40 17.74 -15.97
C LEU A 251 -7.15 17.60 -16.85
N ASP A 252 -6.03 17.18 -16.28
CA ASP A 252 -4.91 16.67 -17.06
C ASP A 252 -5.20 15.21 -17.42
N THR A 253 -5.97 15.01 -18.48
CA THR A 253 -5.99 13.73 -19.17
C THR A 253 -4.62 13.50 -19.78
N THR A 254 -3.77 12.70 -19.13
CA THR A 254 -2.61 12.15 -19.83
C THR A 254 -3.14 11.13 -20.83
N SER A 255 -3.34 11.56 -22.08
CA SER A 255 -3.60 10.65 -23.19
C SER A 255 -2.34 9.81 -23.43
N ALA A 256 -2.33 8.58 -22.94
CA ALA A 256 -1.39 7.58 -23.44
C ALA A 256 -1.58 7.49 -24.97
N ARG A 257 -0.50 7.63 -25.73
CA ARG A 257 -0.53 7.61 -27.20
C ARG A 257 -1.33 6.41 -27.69
N SER A 258 -2.30 6.68 -28.54
CA SER A 258 -3.33 5.77 -29.06
C SER A 258 -2.82 4.70 -30.04
N HIS A 259 -1.55 4.32 -29.99
CA HIS A 259 -1.03 3.19 -30.76
C HIS A 259 0.11 2.48 -30.02
N PRO A 260 0.01 1.16 -29.74
CA PRO A 260 1.14 0.40 -29.25
C PRO A 260 2.16 0.26 -30.40
N SER A 261 3.38 0.77 -30.20
CA SER A 261 4.51 0.36 -31.03
C SER A 261 4.75 -1.13 -30.78
N ARG A 262 4.74 -1.94 -31.84
CA ARG A 262 4.95 -3.40 -31.80
C ARG A 262 6.07 -3.78 -30.83
N ALA A 263 5.76 -4.74 -29.95
CA ALA A 263 6.67 -5.32 -28.99
C ALA A 263 7.97 -5.78 -29.68
N SER A 264 9.10 -5.26 -29.19
CA SER A 264 10.41 -5.85 -29.40
C SER A 264 11.08 -6.03 -28.03
N ALA A 265 10.43 -6.84 -27.19
CA ALA A 265 11.02 -7.68 -26.14
C ALA A 265 9.88 -8.34 -25.36
N CYS A 266 9.81 -9.66 -25.36
CA CYS A 266 8.97 -10.40 -24.43
C CYS A 266 9.59 -10.24 -23.03
N ALA A 267 8.84 -9.68 -22.08
CA ALA A 267 9.29 -9.52 -20.70
C ALA A 267 8.25 -10.06 -19.71
N MET A 268 7.83 -11.31 -19.90
CA MET A 268 7.21 -12.14 -18.86
C MET A 268 7.52 -13.61 -19.17
N THR A 269 8.61 -14.15 -18.62
CA THR A 269 8.77 -15.60 -18.50
C THR A 269 8.16 -16.04 -17.18
N SER A 270 7.34 -17.09 -17.24
CA SER A 270 6.78 -17.78 -16.09
C SER A 270 7.88 -18.31 -15.17
N SER A 271 7.60 -18.35 -13.87
CA SER A 271 8.42 -19.06 -12.89
C SER A 271 8.40 -20.56 -13.19
N MET A 272 9.48 -21.09 -13.78
CA MET A 272 9.78 -22.50 -13.66
C MET A 272 10.48 -22.74 -12.32
N ALA A 273 9.88 -23.58 -11.48
CA ALA A 273 10.58 -24.17 -10.35
C ALA A 273 11.57 -25.22 -10.85
N GLY A 274 12.82 -25.10 -10.43
CA GLY A 274 13.91 -26.03 -10.69
C GLY A 274 15.22 -25.40 -10.21
N SER A 275 15.75 -25.95 -9.11
CA SER A 275 16.99 -25.55 -8.43
C SER A 275 18.17 -25.29 -9.36
N GLU A 276 18.89 -24.19 -9.17
CA GLU A 276 20.30 -24.15 -8.73
C GLU A 276 20.70 -22.68 -8.47
N THR A 277 21.27 -22.41 -7.31
CA THR A 277 21.84 -21.12 -6.91
C THR A 277 23.08 -20.80 -7.74
N PRO A 278 23.20 -19.63 -8.40
CA PRO A 278 24.49 -19.14 -8.85
C PRO A 278 25.01 -18.07 -7.87
N MET A 279 25.95 -18.46 -7.01
CA MET A 279 26.95 -17.54 -6.48
C MET A 279 27.93 -17.19 -7.59
N SER A 280 27.77 -16.04 -8.24
CA SER A 280 28.92 -15.33 -8.82
C SER A 280 28.63 -13.83 -8.99
N TRP A 281 29.27 -13.02 -8.17
CA TRP A 281 29.35 -11.57 -8.37
C TRP A 281 30.45 -11.28 -9.40
N ARG A 282 30.10 -10.72 -10.56
CA ARG A 282 31.03 -9.92 -11.37
C ARG A 282 30.66 -8.45 -11.26
N ARG A 283 31.59 -7.65 -10.74
CA ARG A 283 31.54 -6.19 -10.80
C ARG A 283 31.58 -5.74 -12.26
N ALA A 284 30.59 -4.95 -12.69
CA ALA A 284 30.65 -4.20 -13.94
C ALA A 284 30.62 -2.69 -13.63
N PRO A 285 31.46 -1.85 -14.27
CA PRO A 285 31.37 -0.40 -14.13
C PRO A 285 30.12 0.15 -14.82
N ALA A 286 29.47 1.15 -14.23
CA ALA A 286 28.34 1.83 -14.84
C ALA A 286 28.80 2.69 -16.03
N GLY A 287 28.42 2.29 -17.25
CA GLY A 287 28.62 3.04 -18.48
C GLY A 287 27.41 2.85 -19.38
N PHE A 288 26.81 3.98 -19.78
CA PHE A 288 25.69 4.07 -20.71
C PHE A 288 25.95 3.24 -21.98
N VAL A 289 25.08 2.26 -22.24
CA VAL A 289 24.97 1.67 -23.59
C VAL A 289 24.28 2.72 -24.46
N SER A 290 25.04 3.20 -25.44
CA SER A 290 24.67 4.17 -26.46
C SER A 290 23.35 3.80 -27.16
N GLY A 291 22.32 4.63 -26.96
CA GLY A 291 21.09 4.63 -27.75
C GLY A 291 21.24 5.35 -29.10
N PRO A 292 20.33 5.11 -30.05
CA PRO A 292 20.51 5.46 -31.47
C PRO A 292 20.62 6.96 -31.73
N ARG A 293 21.58 7.31 -32.60
CA ARG A 293 21.79 8.65 -33.15
C ARG A 293 20.61 9.05 -34.03
N MET A 294 20.18 10.31 -33.87
CA MET A 294 19.18 11.07 -34.64
C MET A 294 17.74 11.01 -34.16
N LEU A 295 17.33 12.05 -33.41
CA LEU A 295 16.07 12.75 -33.64
C LEU A 295 16.28 14.24 -33.35
N LYS A 296 15.88 15.05 -34.33
CA LYS A 296 16.15 16.48 -34.47
C LYS A 296 15.46 17.30 -33.38
N THR A 297 16.16 18.35 -32.98
CA THR A 297 15.72 19.61 -32.38
C THR A 297 14.24 19.96 -32.60
N VAL A 298 13.45 20.00 -31.52
CA VAL A 298 12.28 20.87 -31.38
C VAL A 298 12.18 21.37 -29.94
N ARG A 299 12.47 22.68 -29.80
CA ARG A 299 12.03 23.66 -28.78
C ARG A 299 12.13 23.32 -27.29
N THR A 300 13.10 24.00 -26.69
CA THR A 300 13.25 24.46 -25.31
C THR A 300 11.93 24.88 -24.64
N ALA A 301 11.66 24.33 -23.46
CA ALA A 301 10.87 24.98 -22.42
C ALA A 301 11.81 25.37 -21.28
N SER A 302 11.95 26.68 -21.07
CA SER A 302 12.74 27.28 -20.00
C SER A 302 11.97 27.21 -18.68
N SER A 303 12.50 26.50 -17.69
CA SER A 303 12.15 26.73 -16.29
C SER A 303 13.42 27.01 -15.50
N ARG A 304 13.53 28.26 -15.01
CA ARG A 304 14.55 28.71 -14.08
C ARG A 304 14.13 28.33 -12.66
N ARG A 305 14.58 27.17 -12.16
CA ARG A 305 14.87 26.95 -10.73
C ARG A 305 16.02 25.96 -10.61
N THR A 306 17.22 26.51 -10.64
CA THR A 306 18.47 25.87 -10.21
C THR A 306 18.41 25.65 -8.70
N GLY A 307 18.66 24.42 -8.24
CA GLY A 307 18.97 24.17 -6.82
C GLY A 307 18.49 22.85 -6.24
N MET A 308 18.88 21.70 -6.81
CA MET A 308 18.75 20.43 -6.06
C MET A 308 19.65 19.30 -6.57
N THR A 309 20.90 19.60 -6.95
CA THR A 309 21.88 18.57 -7.33
C THR A 309 22.89 18.23 -6.22
N GLN A 310 22.77 18.80 -5.01
CA GLN A 310 23.72 18.57 -3.92
C GLN A 310 23.27 17.67 -2.76
N ARG A 311 22.11 17.00 -2.81
CA ARG A 311 21.75 15.99 -1.79
C ARG A 311 22.01 14.53 -2.17
N MET A 312 22.39 14.23 -3.41
CA MET A 312 22.83 12.88 -3.80
C MET A 312 24.26 12.53 -3.35
N ALA A 313 25.07 13.53 -2.97
CA ALA A 313 26.47 13.32 -2.60
C ALA A 313 26.66 12.80 -1.15
N ALA A 314 25.68 12.99 -0.26
CA ALA A 314 25.77 12.50 1.13
C ALA A 314 25.59 10.98 1.26
N TRP A 315 25.04 10.32 0.23
CA TRP A 315 24.87 8.86 0.21
C TRP A 315 26.19 8.10 0.01
N TRP A 316 27.23 8.76 -0.54
CA TRP A 316 28.54 8.14 -0.81
C TRP A 316 29.57 8.28 0.32
N ALA A 317 29.38 9.21 1.26
CA ALA A 317 30.36 9.45 2.33
C ALA A 317 30.34 8.39 3.45
N GLY A 318 29.23 7.64 3.60
CA GLY A 318 29.09 6.60 4.64
C GLY A 318 29.43 5.18 4.19
N ALA A 319 29.49 4.91 2.88
CA ALA A 319 29.53 3.53 2.35
C ALA A 319 30.94 3.01 2.00
N ASN A 320 32.01 3.79 2.25
CA ASN A 320 33.38 3.40 1.88
C ASN A 320 34.44 3.67 2.96
N MET A 321 34.04 3.66 4.24
CA MET A 321 35.01 3.63 5.33
C MET A 321 35.45 2.19 5.61
N LYS A 322 36.69 1.86 5.22
CA LYS A 322 37.38 0.66 5.71
C LYS A 322 37.45 0.72 7.24
N PRO A 323 37.25 -0.40 7.97
CA PRO A 323 37.45 -0.40 9.41
C PRO A 323 38.90 -0.05 9.73
N LYS A 324 39.10 1.01 10.53
CA LYS A 324 40.41 1.27 11.17
C LYS A 324 40.65 0.14 12.18
N PRO A 325 41.84 -0.47 12.21
CA PRO A 325 42.21 -1.39 13.29
C PRO A 325 42.30 -0.59 14.59
N VAL A 326 41.62 -1.06 15.64
CA VAL A 326 41.79 -0.54 17.00
C VAL A 326 43.10 -1.12 17.51
N ALA A 327 44.13 -0.28 17.60
CA ALA A 327 45.39 -0.66 18.21
C ALA A 327 45.33 -0.55 19.74
N SER A 328 45.84 -1.60 20.38
CA SER A 328 46.62 -1.58 21.64
C SER A 328 46.03 -0.85 22.85
N THR A 329 45.02 -1.43 23.52
CA THR A 329 44.94 -1.32 24.99
C THR A 329 44.08 -2.43 25.60
N GLN A 330 44.62 -3.63 25.77
CA GLN A 330 44.27 -4.45 26.93
C GLN A 330 45.57 -5.02 27.50
N ARG A 331 45.97 -4.42 28.63
CA ARG A 331 47.02 -4.93 29.50
C ARG A 331 46.63 -6.32 30.00
N ALA A 332 47.67 -7.10 30.20
CA ALA A 332 47.70 -8.35 30.93
C ALA A 332 46.79 -8.34 32.16
N THR A 333 46.02 -9.42 32.32
CA THR A 333 45.67 -9.91 33.65
C THR A 333 46.22 -11.31 33.75
N ALA A 334 47.08 -11.49 34.74
CA ALA A 334 47.81 -12.71 35.02
C ALA A 334 46.85 -13.84 35.41
N SER A 335 47.25 -15.03 34.98
CA SER A 335 46.80 -16.31 35.50
C SER A 335 47.21 -16.50 36.96
N GLY A 336 46.24 -16.88 37.79
CA GLY A 336 46.45 -17.71 38.98
C GLY A 336 46.01 -17.07 40.29
N TRP A 337 45.06 -17.74 40.96
CA TRP A 337 44.70 -17.68 42.40
C TRP A 337 44.65 -16.32 43.08
#